data_AF-A0A2H6ENL7-F1
#
_entry.id   AF-A0A2H6ENL7-F1
#
_cell.length_a   1.000
_cell.length_b   1.000
_cell.length_c   1.000
_cell.angle_alpha   90.00
_cell.angle_beta   90.00
_cell.angle_gamma   90.00
#
_symmetry.space_group_name_H-M   'P 1'
#
loop_
_entity.id
_entity.type
_entity.pdbx_description
1 polymer ?
#
loop_
_entity_poly.entity_id
_entity_poly.type
_entity_poly.pdbx_seq_one_letter_code
_entity_poly.pdbx_strand_id
1 'polypeptide(L)'
;MNFKKSKIKYLYYFLLASLIALSFGAQSNNNIDNNKAKLTGMPVLQSGKWKAPALADNLKNPIKDIIEASKKGKKIFSIQCAICHGKSGKGDGMAGMALNPRPANLTSKKVQEQSDGAIFWKLTTGKPPMASYAKIYSAKQRWQLVSYIRTLGKKK
;
A
#
# COMPACT_ATOMS: atom_id res chain seq x y z
N MET A 1 48.85 -17.12 -43.62
CA MET A 1 48.61 -17.40 -42.19
C MET A 1 48.02 -16.18 -41.50
N ASN A 2 46.77 -16.30 -41.03
CA ASN A 2 46.10 -15.71 -39.86
C ASN A 2 46.50 -14.30 -39.36
N PHE A 3 45.63 -13.29 -39.50
CA PHE A 3 44.54 -12.88 -38.60
C PHE A 3 44.98 -12.23 -37.27
N LYS A 4 44.92 -10.89 -37.20
CA LYS A 4 44.21 -10.13 -36.15
C LYS A 4 44.21 -8.62 -36.41
N LYS A 5 43.24 -8.19 -37.23
CA LYS A 5 42.63 -6.85 -37.15
C LYS A 5 41.56 -6.93 -36.06
N SER A 6 41.59 -6.04 -35.06
CA SER A 6 40.44 -5.57 -34.28
C SER A 6 40.92 -5.07 -32.91
N LYS A 7 41.09 -3.75 -32.76
CA LYS A 7 41.04 -3.04 -31.47
C LYS A 7 41.15 -1.50 -31.58
N ILE A 8 40.77 -0.88 -32.70
CA ILE A 8 40.84 0.59 -32.87
C ILE A 8 39.51 1.14 -33.46
N LYS A 9 38.37 0.65 -32.94
CA LYS A 9 37.04 1.21 -33.29
C LYS A 9 36.31 1.86 -32.11
N TYR A 10 36.92 1.89 -30.93
CA TYR A 10 36.28 2.39 -29.70
C TYR A 10 36.66 3.81 -29.30
N LEU A 11 37.51 4.51 -30.08
CA LEU A 11 37.98 5.85 -29.73
C LEU A 11 37.29 6.99 -30.51
N TYR A 12 36.32 6.68 -31.38
CA TYR A 12 35.66 7.67 -32.25
C TYR A 12 34.17 7.93 -31.95
N TYR A 13 33.64 7.35 -30.87
CA TYR A 13 32.25 7.55 -30.43
C TYR A 13 32.15 8.49 -29.22
N PHE A 14 33.06 9.46 -29.10
CA PHE A 14 33.09 10.43 -27.99
C PHE A 14 32.71 11.86 -28.37
N LEU A 15 32.24 12.15 -29.60
CA LEU A 15 32.10 13.54 -30.05
C LEU A 15 30.89 13.94 -30.92
N LEU A 16 29.84 13.12 -31.08
CA LEU A 16 28.62 13.58 -31.78
C LEU A 16 27.36 12.87 -31.29
N ALA A 17 26.70 13.45 -30.28
CA ALA A 17 25.24 13.34 -30.06
C ALA A 17 24.78 14.29 -28.95
N SER A 18 25.10 15.58 -29.08
CA SER A 18 24.37 16.65 -28.43
C SER A 18 23.36 17.21 -29.42
N LEU A 19 22.11 17.40 -28.97
CA LEU A 19 20.93 17.92 -29.67
C LEU A 19 20.01 16.82 -30.24
N ILE A 20 19.09 16.33 -29.40
CA ILE A 20 17.63 16.50 -29.55
C ILE A 20 17.05 16.10 -28.18
N ALA A 21 16.94 17.09 -27.30
CA ALA A 21 16.08 17.00 -26.12
C ALA A 21 14.66 17.36 -26.57
N LEU A 22 13.88 16.34 -26.95
CA LEU A 22 12.43 16.50 -27.11
C LEU A 22 11.75 16.02 -25.82
N SER A 23 11.20 17.01 -25.16
CA SER A 23 10.43 17.03 -23.93
C SER A 23 9.27 16.02 -23.94
N PHE A 24 9.49 14.81 -23.42
CA PHE A 24 8.40 14.03 -22.84
C PHE A 24 8.24 14.43 -21.38
N GLY A 25 7.44 15.46 -21.15
CA GLY A 25 6.97 15.83 -19.83
C GLY A 25 6.17 14.68 -19.23
N ALA A 26 6.69 14.11 -18.14
CA ALA A 26 5.92 13.24 -17.27
C ALA A 26 4.81 14.08 -16.63
N GLN A 27 3.56 13.89 -17.08
CA GLN A 27 2.39 14.47 -16.46
C GLN A 27 2.24 13.90 -15.03
N SER A 28 2.80 14.62 -14.05
CA SER A 28 2.51 14.42 -12.64
C SER A 28 1.02 14.69 -12.42
N ASN A 29 0.24 13.64 -12.09
CA ASN A 29 -1.14 13.81 -11.69
C ASN A 29 -1.20 14.29 -10.22
N ASN A 30 -1.15 15.60 -10.02
CA ASN A 30 -1.17 16.29 -8.73
C ASN A 30 -2.49 16.13 -7.93
N ASN A 31 -3.20 15.00 -8.06
CA ASN A 31 -4.45 14.71 -7.35
C ASN A 31 -4.32 13.57 -6.32
N ILE A 32 -3.14 12.98 -6.16
CA ILE A 32 -2.88 11.99 -5.08
C ILE A 32 -2.26 12.64 -3.84
N ASP A 33 -1.67 13.82 -3.97
CA ASP A 33 -0.83 14.43 -2.93
C ASP A 33 -1.61 15.32 -1.94
N ASN A 34 -2.77 15.83 -2.35
CA ASN A 34 -3.56 16.78 -1.56
C ASN A 34 -4.22 16.14 -0.33
N ASN A 35 -4.38 14.82 -0.32
CA ASN A 35 -4.93 14.06 0.81
C ASN A 35 -3.85 13.54 1.79
N LYS A 36 -2.56 13.59 1.42
CA LYS A 36 -1.47 13.23 2.35
C LYS A 36 -1.36 14.26 3.46
N ALA A 37 -1.36 15.55 3.12
CA ALA A 37 -1.12 16.64 4.06
C ALA A 37 -2.19 16.73 5.18
N LYS A 38 -3.44 16.34 4.90
CA LYS A 38 -4.54 16.42 5.88
C LYS A 38 -4.54 15.28 6.92
N LEU A 39 -3.82 14.18 6.66
CA LEU A 39 -3.82 12.98 7.52
C LEU A 39 -2.55 12.80 8.36
N THR A 40 -1.47 13.52 8.04
CA THR A 40 -0.15 13.32 8.65
C THR A 40 0.13 14.21 9.87
N GLY A 41 -0.76 15.14 10.22
CA GLY A 41 -0.49 16.20 11.20
C GLY A 41 -1.15 16.07 12.58
N MET A 42 -1.93 15.02 12.87
CA MET A 42 -2.60 14.88 14.17
C MET A 42 -1.92 13.78 15.01
N PRO A 43 -1.39 14.07 16.21
CA PRO A 43 -1.00 13.03 17.14
C PRO A 43 -2.27 12.31 17.62
N VAL A 44 -2.54 11.13 17.07
CA VAL A 44 -3.72 10.34 17.46
C VAL A 44 -3.39 9.58 18.74
N LEU A 45 -3.43 10.28 19.88
CA LEU A 45 -3.59 9.64 21.18
C LEU A 45 -5.05 9.20 21.33
N GLN A 46 -5.43 8.11 20.66
CA GLN A 46 -6.77 7.52 20.85
C GLN A 46 -6.76 6.59 22.07
N SER A 47 -7.07 7.13 23.25
CA SER A 47 -7.61 6.33 24.35
C SER A 47 -9.00 5.81 23.95
N GLY A 48 -9.22 4.49 24.01
CA GLY A 48 -10.52 3.87 23.70
C GLY A 48 -10.63 3.14 22.33
N LYS A 49 -11.85 2.94 21.84
CA LYS A 49 -12.13 2.17 20.60
C LYS A 49 -11.45 2.82 19.37
N TRP A 50 -10.76 2.02 18.54
CA TRP A 50 -10.09 2.50 17.32
C TRP A 50 -11.10 2.85 16.21
N LYS A 51 -11.63 4.07 16.24
CA LYS A 51 -12.60 4.62 15.29
C LYS A 51 -11.91 5.61 14.35
N ALA A 52 -12.11 5.47 13.04
CA ALA A 52 -11.59 6.43 12.09
C ALA A 52 -12.35 7.77 12.18
N PRO A 53 -11.71 8.91 11.88
CA PRO A 53 -12.40 10.19 11.80
C PRO A 53 -13.39 10.23 10.64
N ALA A 54 -14.44 11.03 10.73
CA ALA A 54 -15.47 11.15 9.68
C ALA A 54 -14.90 11.49 8.30
N LEU A 55 -13.80 12.26 8.24
CA LEU A 55 -13.13 12.58 6.97
C LEU A 55 -12.64 11.31 6.25
N ALA A 56 -12.18 10.31 7.01
CA ALA A 56 -11.70 9.06 6.44
C ALA A 56 -12.85 8.28 5.82
N ASP A 57 -14.06 8.36 6.37
CA ASP A 57 -15.23 7.66 5.82
C ASP A 57 -15.64 8.14 4.42
N ASN A 58 -15.27 9.37 4.08
CA ASN A 58 -15.51 9.96 2.77
C ASN A 58 -14.47 9.56 1.70
N LEU A 59 -13.33 8.99 2.11
CA LEU A 59 -12.31 8.54 1.15
C LEU A 59 -12.80 7.30 0.40
N LYS A 60 -12.77 7.39 -0.92
CA LYS A 60 -13.11 6.28 -1.83
C LYS A 60 -11.85 5.66 -2.38
N ASN A 61 -11.87 4.34 -2.55
CA ASN A 61 -10.80 3.63 -3.23
C ASN A 61 -10.72 4.08 -4.69
N PRO A 62 -9.61 4.69 -5.16
CA PRO A 62 -9.52 5.24 -6.51
C PRO A 62 -9.19 4.17 -7.56
N ILE A 63 -8.92 2.92 -7.17
CA ILE A 63 -8.50 1.87 -8.10
C ILE A 63 -9.72 1.27 -8.81
N LYS A 64 -9.75 1.36 -10.15
CA LYS A 64 -10.84 0.82 -10.97
C LYS A 64 -10.83 -0.70 -11.07
N ASP A 65 -9.66 -1.30 -11.32
CA ASP A 65 -9.52 -2.76 -11.40
C ASP A 65 -9.34 -3.37 -10.01
N ILE A 66 -10.47 -3.65 -9.35
CA ILE A 66 -10.50 -4.22 -7.99
C ILE A 66 -9.99 -5.67 -7.96
N ILE A 67 -10.12 -6.43 -9.05
CA ILE A 67 -9.67 -7.83 -9.11
C ILE A 67 -8.14 -7.86 -9.06
N GLU A 68 -7.48 -7.09 -9.93
CA GLU A 68 -6.02 -7.00 -9.94
C GLU A 68 -5.48 -6.31 -8.68
N ALA A 69 -6.19 -5.29 -8.18
CA ALA A 69 -5.85 -4.65 -6.91
C ALA A 69 -5.86 -5.66 -5.75
N SER A 70 -6.88 -6.50 -5.67
CA SER A 70 -7.00 -7.54 -4.65
C SER A 70 -5.90 -8.59 -4.77
N LYS A 71 -5.54 -9.03 -5.98
CA LYS A 71 -4.41 -9.95 -6.21
C LYS A 71 -3.09 -9.37 -5.70
N LYS A 72 -2.82 -8.09 -5.98
CA LYS A 72 -1.63 -7.38 -5.49
C LYS A 72 -1.67 -7.19 -3.97
N GLY A 73 -2.83 -6.82 -3.44
CA GLY A 73 -3.07 -6.68 -1.99
C GLY A 73 -2.85 -7.97 -1.23
N LYS A 74 -3.27 -9.12 -1.79
CA LYS A 74 -3.05 -10.45 -1.21
C LYS A 74 -1.57 -10.74 -0.98
N LYS A 75 -0.71 -10.41 -1.95
CA LYS A 75 0.74 -10.62 -1.83
C LYS A 75 1.32 -9.81 -0.67
N ILE A 76 0.93 -8.54 -0.55
CA ILE A 76 1.36 -7.68 0.56
C ILE A 76 0.84 -8.23 1.89
N PHE A 77 -0.44 -8.60 1.95
CA PHE A 77 -1.06 -9.14 3.15
C PHE A 77 -0.36 -10.41 3.64
N SER A 78 -0.04 -11.34 2.74
CA SER A 78 0.64 -12.59 3.11
C SER A 78 2.03 -12.37 3.73
N ILE A 79 2.72 -11.30 3.33
CA ILE A 79 4.07 -10.99 3.81
C ILE A 79 4.00 -10.24 5.14
N GLN A 80 3.12 -9.23 5.25
CA GLN A 80 3.20 -8.26 6.34
C GLN A 80 2.08 -8.35 7.36
N CYS A 81 0.88 -8.75 6.94
CA CYS A 81 -0.33 -8.67 7.77
C CYS A 81 -0.72 -10.03 8.37
N ALA A 82 -0.48 -11.11 7.62
CA ALA A 82 -0.90 -12.47 8.00
C ALA A 82 -0.18 -12.98 9.26
N ILE A 83 1.02 -12.49 9.59
CA ILE A 83 1.73 -12.87 10.81
C ILE A 83 0.95 -12.53 12.09
N CYS A 84 0.15 -11.46 12.06
CA CYS A 84 -0.71 -11.04 13.17
C CYS A 84 -2.19 -11.38 12.93
N HIS A 85 -2.71 -11.12 11.73
CA HIS A 85 -4.13 -11.33 11.41
C HIS A 85 -4.46 -12.75 10.94
N GLY A 86 -3.45 -13.60 10.74
CA GLY A 86 -3.61 -14.96 10.21
C GLY A 86 -3.81 -14.97 8.69
N LYS A 87 -3.54 -16.11 8.05
CA LYS A 87 -3.71 -16.30 6.59
C LYS A 87 -5.15 -16.09 6.13
N SER A 88 -6.12 -16.38 7.01
CA SER A 88 -7.56 -16.21 6.75
C SER A 88 -8.11 -14.86 7.22
N GLY A 89 -7.27 -14.02 7.85
CA GLY A 89 -7.68 -12.72 8.38
C GLY A 89 -8.48 -12.78 9.68
N LYS A 90 -8.52 -13.92 10.38
CA LYS A 90 -9.36 -14.10 11.58
C LYS A 90 -8.79 -13.51 12.87
N GLY A 91 -7.61 -12.90 12.82
CA GLY A 91 -6.93 -12.41 14.02
C GLY A 91 -6.18 -13.52 14.78
N ASP A 92 -5.92 -14.64 14.11
CA ASP A 92 -5.33 -15.87 14.63
C ASP A 92 -3.88 -16.08 14.15
N GLY A 93 -3.19 -15.01 13.74
CA GLY A 93 -1.79 -15.08 13.36
C GLY A 93 -0.89 -15.33 14.58
N MET A 94 0.21 -16.05 14.38
CA MET A 94 1.11 -16.47 15.47
C MET A 94 1.56 -15.31 16.36
N ALA A 95 2.01 -14.19 15.76
CA ALA A 95 2.41 -13.01 16.53
C ALA A 95 1.22 -12.30 17.18
N GLY A 96 0.03 -12.43 16.58
CA GLY A 96 -1.20 -11.83 17.10
C GLY A 96 -1.71 -12.45 18.39
N MET A 97 -1.41 -13.74 18.65
CA MET A 97 -1.89 -14.44 19.85
C MET A 97 -1.36 -13.86 21.15
N ALA A 98 -0.14 -13.31 21.12
CA ALA A 98 0.55 -12.71 22.26
C ALA A 98 0.23 -11.21 22.46
N LEU A 99 -0.53 -10.59 21.55
CA LEU A 99 -0.85 -9.16 21.63
C LEU A 99 -2.10 -8.88 22.47
N ASN A 100 -2.07 -7.75 23.19
CA ASN A 100 -3.23 -7.20 23.88
C ASN A 100 -3.45 -5.73 23.46
N PRO A 101 -4.59 -5.39 22.82
CA PRO A 101 -5.65 -6.29 22.37
C PRO A 101 -5.17 -7.20 21.22
N ARG A 102 -5.81 -8.37 21.09
CA ARG A 102 -5.60 -9.26 19.93
C ARG A 102 -5.99 -8.55 18.62
N PRO A 103 -5.32 -8.87 17.49
CA PRO A 103 -5.69 -8.33 16.19
C PRO A 103 -7.16 -8.63 15.85
N ALA A 104 -7.83 -7.68 15.21
CA ALA A 104 -9.23 -7.85 14.84
C ALA A 104 -9.42 -8.99 13.83
N ASN A 105 -10.55 -9.71 13.96
CA ASN A 105 -11.05 -10.57 12.91
C ASN A 105 -11.54 -9.71 11.72
N LEU A 106 -10.75 -9.70 10.65
CA LEU A 106 -11.01 -8.96 9.42
C LEU A 106 -12.18 -9.52 8.62
N THR A 107 -12.60 -10.77 8.86
CA THR A 107 -13.79 -11.36 8.22
C THR A 107 -15.09 -10.95 8.91
N SER A 108 -15.00 -10.37 10.12
CA SER A 108 -16.18 -10.01 10.91
C SER A 108 -17.01 -8.90 10.26
N LYS A 109 -18.33 -8.96 10.47
CA LYS A 109 -19.28 -7.90 10.05
C LYS A 109 -18.83 -6.52 10.52
N LYS A 110 -18.37 -6.41 11.78
CA LYS A 110 -17.84 -5.17 12.36
C LYS A 110 -16.66 -4.55 11.59
N VAL A 111 -15.80 -5.37 10.99
CA VAL A 111 -14.71 -4.87 10.13
C VAL A 111 -15.23 -4.57 8.74
N GLN A 112 -16.03 -5.47 8.17
CA GLN A 112 -16.52 -5.37 6.80
C GLN A 112 -17.56 -4.26 6.59
N GLU A 113 -18.22 -3.77 7.63
CA GLU A 113 -19.14 -2.63 7.56
C GLU A 113 -18.45 -1.27 7.66
N GLN A 114 -17.16 -1.23 8.03
CA GLN A 114 -16.41 0.03 7.97
C GLN A 114 -16.27 0.49 6.52
N SER A 115 -16.18 1.79 6.32
CA SER A 115 -15.88 2.37 5.01
C SER A 115 -14.49 1.94 4.51
N ASP A 116 -14.28 1.94 3.20
CA ASP A 116 -12.98 1.69 2.58
C ASP A 116 -11.92 2.67 3.09
N GLY A 117 -12.30 3.93 3.20
CA GLY A 117 -11.44 4.98 3.72
C GLY A 117 -11.08 4.84 5.20
N ALA A 118 -11.97 4.31 6.04
CA ALA A 118 -11.63 3.99 7.43
C ALA A 118 -10.56 2.90 7.52
N ILE A 119 -10.65 1.84 6.71
CA ILE A 119 -9.63 0.78 6.66
C ILE A 119 -8.31 1.35 6.12
N PHE A 120 -8.35 2.17 5.07
CA PHE A 120 -7.18 2.86 4.52
C PHE A 120 -6.50 3.76 5.57
N TRP A 121 -7.28 4.51 6.33
CA TRP A 121 -6.79 5.37 7.41
C TRP A 121 -6.10 4.54 8.49
N LYS A 122 -6.69 3.42 8.93
CA LYS A 122 -6.08 2.53 9.92
C LYS A 122 -4.74 1.95 9.47
N LEU A 123 -4.63 1.56 8.20
CA LEU A 123 -3.35 1.13 7.61
C LEU A 123 -2.34 2.27 7.57
N THR A 124 -2.81 3.50 7.35
CA THR A 124 -1.95 4.69 7.23
C THR A 124 -1.46 5.17 8.60
N THR A 125 -2.29 5.22 9.62
CA THR A 125 -1.92 5.78 10.93
C THR A 125 -1.42 4.73 11.91
N GLY A 126 -1.88 3.49 11.79
CA GLY A 126 -1.69 2.48 12.83
C GLY A 126 -2.40 2.85 14.14
N LYS A 127 -2.28 1.95 15.11
CA LYS A 127 -2.57 2.14 16.53
C LYS A 127 -1.90 1.00 17.28
N PRO A 128 -0.95 1.26 18.21
CA PRO A 128 -0.28 0.20 18.96
C PRO A 128 -1.27 -0.82 19.53
N PRO A 129 -1.00 -2.13 19.35
CA PRO A 129 0.25 -2.72 18.85
C PRO A 129 0.38 -2.78 17.31
N MET A 130 -0.63 -2.36 16.55
CA MET A 130 -0.55 -2.33 15.08
C MET A 130 0.24 -1.10 14.59
N ALA A 131 1.35 -1.33 13.90
CA ALA A 131 2.18 -0.27 13.35
C ALA A 131 1.46 0.55 12.25
N SER A 132 1.97 1.75 11.99
CA SER A 132 1.66 2.49 10.77
C SER A 132 2.38 1.85 9.58
N TYR A 133 1.71 1.78 8.43
CA TYR A 133 2.30 1.32 7.18
C TYR A 133 2.54 2.44 6.17
N ALA A 134 2.42 3.70 6.61
CA ALA A 134 2.51 4.85 5.70
C ALA A 134 3.89 5.02 5.06
N LYS A 135 4.96 4.63 5.79
CA LYS A 135 6.36 4.77 5.36
C LYS A 135 6.83 3.61 4.48
N ILE A 136 6.25 2.41 4.62
CA ILE A 136 6.73 1.21 3.91
C ILE A 136 5.88 0.86 2.68
N TYR A 137 4.62 1.29 2.64
CA TYR A 137 3.75 1.08 1.48
C TYR A 137 3.21 2.40 0.95
N SER A 138 3.23 2.56 -0.36
CA SER A 138 2.59 3.68 -1.06
C SER A 138 1.07 3.70 -0.81
N ALA A 139 0.43 4.85 -1.07
CA ALA A 139 -1.03 4.95 -0.98
C ALA A 139 -1.73 3.93 -1.90
N LYS A 140 -1.21 3.70 -3.11
CA LYS A 140 -1.71 2.69 -4.04
C LYS A 140 -1.67 1.28 -3.44
N GLN A 141 -0.56 0.90 -2.80
CA GLN A 141 -0.41 -0.40 -2.14
C GLN A 141 -1.35 -0.56 -0.94
N ARG A 142 -1.56 0.51 -0.16
CA ARG A 142 -2.54 0.47 0.94
C ARG A 142 -3.99 0.34 0.41
N TRP A 143 -4.33 0.96 -0.71
CA TRP A 143 -5.63 0.73 -1.37
C TRP A 143 -5.77 -0.69 -1.93
N GLN A 144 -4.70 -1.28 -2.46
CA GLN A 144 -4.69 -2.70 -2.86
C GLN A 144 -4.94 -3.63 -1.66
N LEU A 145 -4.33 -3.34 -0.51
CA LEU A 145 -4.61 -4.04 0.74
C LEU A 145 -6.09 -3.92 1.13
N VAL A 146 -6.69 -2.73 1.05
CA VAL A 146 -8.13 -2.54 1.31
C VAL A 146 -8.96 -3.42 0.38
N SER A 147 -8.68 -3.42 -0.93
CA SER A 147 -9.36 -4.28 -1.90
C SER A 147 -9.25 -5.76 -1.56
N TYR A 148 -8.10 -6.21 -1.08
CA TYR A 148 -7.92 -7.59 -0.62
C TYR A 148 -8.70 -7.88 0.66
N ILE A 149 -8.65 -6.99 1.66
CA ILE A 149 -9.38 -7.15 2.93
C ILE A 149 -10.88 -7.34 2.71
N ARG A 150 -11.46 -6.68 1.70
CA ARG A 150 -12.88 -6.88 1.32
C ARG A 150 -13.19 -8.28 0.84
N THR A 151 -12.22 -8.98 0.24
CA THR A 151 -12.42 -10.36 -0.19
C THR A 151 -12.50 -11.33 0.99
N LEU A 152 -11.91 -10.99 2.15
CA LEU A 152 -11.91 -11.82 3.35
C LEU A 152 -13.29 -11.88 4.03
N GLY A 153 -14.13 -10.86 3.81
CA GLY A 153 -15.49 -10.79 4.33
C GLY A 153 -16.53 -11.55 3.52
N LYS A 154 -16.19 -11.96 2.29
CA LYS A 154 -17.10 -12.72 1.44
C LYS A 154 -17.12 -14.16 1.96
N LYS A 155 -18.31 -14.66 2.31
CA LYS A 155 -18.51 -16.10 2.55
C LYS A 155 -18.07 -16.83 1.28
N LYS A 156 -17.19 -17.82 1.42
CA LYS A 156 -16.89 -18.76 0.35
C LYS A 156 -18.00 -19.78 0.22
#